data_AF-G8LQY6-F1
#
_entry.id   AF-G8LQY6-F1
#
_cell.length_a   1.000
_cell.length_b   1.000
_cell.length_c   1.000
_cell.angle_alpha   90.00
_cell.angle_beta   90.00
_cell.angle_gamma   90.00
#
_symmetry.space_group_name_H-M   'P 1'
#
loop_
_entity.id
_entity.type
_entity.pdbx_description
1 polymer ?
#
loop_
_entity_poly.entity_id
_entity_poly.type
_entity_poly.pdbx_seq_one_letter_code
_entity_poly.pdbx_strand_id
1 'polypeptide(L)'
;MNFYTSNFNSDAVKHLISINILVYTATFIFSQYKIEYLLSLYHPLDDRFELYQIFTHMFVHSKRLFLHIIFNMLALFMFGGQMETLLGIKKFLIVYFLSGILASLLQLGFNTSILYYFVHTLDFSQAKKIFDYLNQEQRINLYSSIYSPMMGASGAVSGIVGAFARYFPEHKIFILPFPFPIAVRKALLIFIFGSFISAIFNFSPGVAHFAHIGGIISGYSIGNFFLKKRK
;
A
#
# COMPACT_ATOMS: atom_id res chain seq x y z
N MET A 1 -33.74 4.59 3.14
CA MET A 1 -32.88 4.12 2.04
C MET A 1 -32.01 3.01 2.59
N ASN A 2 -32.25 1.76 2.20
CA ASN A 2 -31.60 0.58 2.79
C ASN A 2 -30.15 0.48 2.32
N PHE A 3 -29.19 0.81 3.19
CA PHE A 3 -27.74 0.73 2.94
C PHE A 3 -27.17 -0.69 2.80
N TYR A 4 -28.02 -1.72 2.89
CA TYR A 4 -27.58 -3.11 3.05
C TYR A 4 -27.46 -3.90 1.73
N THR A 5 -27.90 -3.37 0.58
CA THR A 5 -27.94 -4.15 -0.68
C THR A 5 -26.98 -3.68 -1.78
N SER A 6 -26.19 -2.61 -1.60
CA SER A 6 -25.42 -2.01 -2.71
C SER A 6 -23.97 -2.46 -2.88
N ASN A 7 -23.40 -3.27 -1.97
CA ASN A 7 -21.98 -3.67 -2.07
C ASN A 7 -21.66 -4.46 -3.37
N PHE A 8 -22.65 -5.11 -3.98
CA PHE A 8 -22.46 -5.86 -5.23
C PHE A 8 -22.68 -5.06 -6.52
N ASN A 9 -22.96 -3.74 -6.47
CA ASN A 9 -23.19 -2.89 -7.66
C ASN A 9 -22.17 -1.75 -7.84
N SER A 10 -21.04 -1.79 -7.14
CA SER A 10 -19.95 -0.83 -7.31
C SER A 10 -19.12 -1.18 -8.55
N ASP A 11 -19.27 -0.40 -9.63
CA ASP A 11 -18.62 -0.68 -10.90
C ASP A 11 -17.10 -0.51 -10.78
N ALA A 12 -16.59 0.58 -10.20
CA ALA A 12 -15.15 0.79 -10.13
C ALA A 12 -14.45 -0.25 -9.25
N VAL A 13 -15.01 -0.59 -8.08
CA VAL A 13 -14.45 -1.63 -7.20
C VAL A 13 -14.34 -2.98 -7.93
N LYS A 14 -15.38 -3.40 -8.65
CA LYS A 14 -15.34 -4.64 -9.44
C LYS A 14 -14.21 -4.62 -10.45
N HIS A 15 -14.10 -3.55 -11.24
CA HIS A 15 -13.06 -3.42 -12.25
C HIS A 15 -11.66 -3.42 -11.63
N LEU A 16 -11.44 -2.69 -10.53
CA LEU A 16 -10.15 -2.66 -9.84
C LEU A 16 -9.77 -4.05 -9.31
N ILE A 17 -10.72 -4.78 -8.71
CA ILE A 17 -10.48 -6.15 -8.25
C ILE A 17 -10.16 -7.07 -9.44
N SER A 18 -10.98 -7.02 -10.49
CA SER A 18 -10.76 -7.83 -11.70
C SER A 18 -9.41 -7.57 -12.34
N ILE A 19 -8.99 -6.31 -12.50
CA ILE A 19 -7.68 -5.96 -13.08
C ILE A 19 -6.55 -6.51 -12.22
N ASN A 20 -6.62 -6.37 -10.89
CA ASN A 20 -5.60 -6.91 -9.99
C ASN A 20 -5.49 -8.43 -10.07
N ILE A 21 -6.62 -9.14 -10.13
CA ILE A 21 -6.65 -10.61 -10.28
C ILE A 21 -6.10 -11.02 -11.65
N LEU A 22 -6.46 -10.30 -12.72
CA LEU A 22 -5.97 -10.55 -14.08
C LEU A 22 -4.46 -10.36 -14.17
N VAL A 23 -3.93 -9.24 -13.66
CA VAL A 23 -2.48 -8.97 -13.64
C VAL A 23 -1.75 -10.03 -12.82
N TYR A 24 -2.27 -10.38 -11.64
CA TYR A 24 -1.69 -11.43 -10.80
C TYR A 24 -1.63 -12.77 -11.53
N THR A 25 -2.73 -13.19 -12.15
CA THR A 25 -2.81 -14.43 -12.94
C THR A 25 -1.85 -14.40 -14.13
N ALA A 26 -1.77 -13.27 -14.82
CA ALA A 26 -0.85 -13.06 -15.94
C ALA A 26 0.62 -13.26 -15.53
N THR A 27 1.01 -12.91 -14.28
CA THR A 27 2.40 -13.15 -13.80
C THR A 27 2.81 -14.63 -13.77
N PHE A 28 1.84 -15.55 -13.72
CA PHE A 28 2.06 -16.99 -13.78
C PHE A 28 2.01 -17.50 -15.23
N ILE A 29 0.97 -17.13 -15.98
CA ILE A 29 0.76 -17.60 -17.37
C ILE A 29 1.88 -17.11 -18.30
N PHE A 30 2.27 -15.84 -18.15
CA PHE A 30 3.22 -15.13 -19.00
C PHE A 30 4.55 -14.91 -18.28
N SER A 31 5.00 -15.93 -17.54
CA SER A 31 6.18 -15.85 -16.67
C SER A 31 7.48 -15.45 -17.41
N GLN A 32 7.59 -15.77 -18.70
CA GLN A 32 8.72 -15.40 -19.57
C GLN A 32 8.89 -13.88 -19.70
N TYR A 33 7.80 -13.11 -19.58
CA TYR A 33 7.83 -11.65 -19.70
C TYR A 33 8.13 -10.94 -18.37
N LYS A 34 8.28 -11.69 -17.27
CA LYS A 34 8.65 -11.14 -15.96
C LYS A 34 7.76 -9.96 -15.53
N ILE A 35 6.44 -10.05 -15.77
CA ILE A 35 5.45 -8.98 -15.55
C ILE A 35 5.55 -8.35 -14.17
N GLU A 36 5.77 -9.17 -13.12
CA GLU A 36 5.98 -8.69 -11.74
C GLU A 36 7.12 -7.65 -11.69
N TYR A 37 8.26 -7.93 -12.30
CA TYR A 37 9.40 -7.02 -12.33
C TYR A 37 9.15 -5.83 -13.25
N LEU A 38 8.55 -6.04 -14.43
CA LEU A 38 8.29 -4.97 -15.39
C LEU A 38 7.43 -3.85 -14.79
N LEU A 39 6.40 -4.22 -14.05
CA LEU A 39 5.35 -3.30 -13.60
C LEU A 39 5.54 -2.79 -12.17
N SER A 40 6.49 -3.34 -11.41
CA SER A 40 6.78 -2.89 -10.04
C SER A 40 7.54 -1.56 -10.04
N LEU A 41 7.36 -0.77 -8.98
CA LEU A 41 7.96 0.55 -8.85
C LEU A 41 9.34 0.45 -8.22
N TYR A 42 10.37 0.71 -9.03
CA TYR A 42 11.74 0.84 -8.57
C TYR A 42 12.03 2.22 -7.99
N HIS A 43 13.12 2.32 -7.23
CA HIS A 43 13.61 3.61 -6.77
C HIS A 43 14.07 4.45 -7.98
N PRO A 44 13.88 5.78 -8.02
CA PRO A 44 14.33 6.63 -9.13
C PRO A 44 15.84 6.65 -9.42
N LEU A 45 16.65 5.99 -8.57
CA LEU A 45 18.10 5.85 -8.75
C LEU A 45 18.48 4.47 -9.32
N ASP A 46 17.50 3.60 -9.55
CA ASP A 46 17.67 2.29 -10.14
C ASP A 46 17.47 2.40 -11.66
N ASP A 47 18.37 1.80 -12.45
CA ASP A 47 18.31 1.84 -13.92
C ASP A 47 17.04 1.20 -14.51
N ARG A 48 16.30 0.41 -13.71
CA ARG A 48 15.03 -0.22 -14.11
C ARG A 48 13.83 0.68 -13.86
N PHE A 49 14.01 1.87 -13.29
CA PHE A 49 12.92 2.79 -13.02
C PHE A 49 12.32 3.35 -14.31
N GLU A 50 11.00 3.29 -14.39
CA GLU A 50 10.23 3.82 -15.51
C GLU A 50 9.01 4.58 -15.00
N LEU A 51 8.65 5.69 -15.65
CA LEU A 51 7.58 6.58 -15.16
C LEU A 51 6.21 5.90 -15.05
N TYR A 52 5.91 4.93 -15.92
CA TYR A 52 4.64 4.19 -15.85
C TYR A 52 4.50 3.38 -14.56
N GLN A 53 5.61 3.03 -13.90
CA GLN A 53 5.61 2.22 -12.69
C GLN A 53 4.92 2.93 -11.51
N ILE A 54 4.89 4.26 -11.50
CA ILE A 54 4.14 5.06 -10.51
C ILE A 54 2.66 4.66 -10.49
N PHE A 55 2.11 4.22 -11.61
CA PHE A 55 0.73 3.74 -11.69
C PHE A 55 0.65 2.21 -11.70
N THR A 56 1.50 1.53 -12.46
CA THR A 56 1.34 0.08 -12.68
C THR A 56 1.62 -0.75 -11.44
N HIS A 57 2.49 -0.29 -10.53
CA HIS A 57 2.82 -1.02 -9.31
C HIS A 57 1.60 -1.27 -8.42
N MET A 58 0.58 -0.41 -8.52
CA MET A 58 -0.67 -0.51 -7.77
C MET A 58 -1.48 -1.76 -8.16
N PHE A 59 -1.18 -2.40 -9.29
CA PHE A 59 -1.90 -3.56 -9.82
C PHE A 59 -1.12 -4.88 -9.75
N VAL A 60 0.15 -4.82 -9.34
CA VAL A 60 1.05 -5.98 -9.29
C VAL A 60 1.10 -6.50 -7.86
N HIS A 61 1.08 -7.82 -7.69
CA HIS A 61 1.23 -8.45 -6.38
C HIS A 61 2.31 -9.53 -6.46
N SER A 62 3.10 -9.66 -5.40
CA SER A 62 4.18 -10.64 -5.39
C SER A 62 3.66 -12.07 -5.42
N LYS A 63 4.27 -12.91 -6.26
CA LYS A 63 3.97 -14.35 -6.32
C LYS A 63 4.31 -15.08 -5.02
N ARG A 64 5.24 -14.56 -4.22
CA ARG A 64 5.70 -15.18 -2.98
C ARG A 64 4.70 -15.08 -1.84
N LEU A 65 3.80 -14.09 -1.88
CA LEU A 65 2.87 -13.81 -0.79
C LEU A 65 1.42 -13.76 -1.31
N PHE A 66 0.83 -14.95 -1.53
CA PHE A 66 -0.54 -15.09 -2.02
C PHE A 66 -1.59 -14.39 -1.14
N LEU A 67 -1.42 -14.42 0.18
CA LEU A 67 -2.32 -13.72 1.10
C LEU A 67 -2.34 -12.20 0.89
N HIS A 68 -1.29 -11.61 0.30
CA HIS A 68 -1.21 -10.18 0.05
C HIS A 68 -2.33 -9.72 -0.89
N ILE A 69 -2.53 -10.40 -2.03
CA ILE A 69 -3.60 -10.02 -2.96
C ILE A 69 -4.98 -10.26 -2.34
N ILE A 70 -5.17 -11.36 -1.61
CA ILE A 70 -6.44 -11.66 -0.95
C ILE A 70 -6.84 -10.54 0.01
N PHE A 71 -5.95 -10.15 0.92
CA PHE A 71 -6.27 -9.12 1.90
C PHE A 71 -6.49 -7.74 1.27
N ASN A 72 -5.76 -7.41 0.20
CA ASN A 72 -5.99 -6.18 -0.55
C ASN A 72 -7.38 -6.17 -1.20
N MET A 73 -7.75 -7.24 -1.91
CA MET A 73 -9.02 -7.32 -2.61
C MET A 73 -10.19 -7.42 -1.63
N LEU A 74 -10.02 -8.13 -0.51
CA LEU A 74 -11.01 -8.20 0.57
C LEU A 74 -11.25 -6.82 1.19
N ALA A 75 -10.19 -6.09 1.54
CA ALA A 75 -10.33 -4.74 2.07
C ALA A 75 -10.96 -3.78 1.04
N LEU A 76 -10.56 -3.85 -0.22
CA LEU A 76 -11.16 -3.06 -1.30
C LEU A 76 -12.65 -3.39 -1.48
N PHE A 77 -13.03 -4.67 -1.38
CA PHE A 77 -14.43 -5.09 -1.44
C PHE A 77 -15.23 -4.57 -0.23
N MET A 78 -14.71 -4.74 0.99
CA MET A 78 -15.40 -4.37 2.23
C MET A 78 -15.62 -2.85 2.35
N PHE A 79 -14.59 -2.06 2.07
CA PHE A 79 -14.63 -0.60 2.27
C PHE A 79 -14.94 0.16 0.98
N GLY A 80 -14.46 -0.35 -0.16
CA GLY A 80 -14.57 0.35 -1.44
C GLY A 80 -16.01 0.50 -1.91
N GLY A 81 -16.86 -0.53 -1.80
CA GLY A 81 -18.25 -0.46 -2.27
C GLY A 81 -19.06 0.61 -1.53
N GLN A 82 -18.88 0.71 -0.22
CA GLN A 82 -19.50 1.75 0.62
C GLN A 82 -18.98 3.15 0.25
N MET A 83 -17.67 3.27 0.02
CA MET A 83 -17.06 4.54 -0.38
C MET A 83 -17.46 4.97 -1.80
N GLU A 84 -17.59 4.03 -2.75
CA GLU A 84 -18.06 4.31 -4.11
C GLU A 84 -19.52 4.75 -4.11
N THR A 85 -20.39 4.06 -3.37
CA THR A 85 -21.79 4.47 -3.17
C THR A 85 -21.87 5.87 -2.57
N LEU A 86 -21.02 6.15 -1.58
CA LEU A 86 -21.02 7.42 -0.90
C LEU A 86 -20.49 8.54 -1.79
N LEU A 87 -19.38 8.36 -2.52
CA LEU A 87 -18.68 9.42 -3.25
C LEU A 87 -19.10 9.55 -4.72
N GLY A 88 -19.66 8.49 -5.29
CA GLY A 88 -19.77 8.29 -6.73
C GLY A 88 -18.44 7.88 -7.36
N ILE A 89 -18.52 7.23 -8.53
CA ILE A 89 -17.38 6.58 -9.21
C ILE A 89 -16.17 7.51 -9.41
N LYS A 90 -16.39 8.74 -9.90
CA LYS A 90 -15.30 9.69 -10.21
C LYS A 90 -14.47 10.05 -8.98
N LYS A 91 -15.14 10.40 -7.88
CA LYS A 91 -14.47 10.81 -6.64
C LYS A 91 -13.82 9.62 -5.93
N PHE A 92 -14.46 8.45 -5.98
CA PHE A 92 -13.86 7.21 -5.48
C PHE A 92 -12.53 6.90 -6.18
N LEU A 93 -12.50 6.94 -7.52
CA LEU A 93 -11.27 6.72 -8.28
C LEU A 93 -10.19 7.76 -7.97
N ILE A 94 -10.56 9.03 -7.76
CA ILE A 94 -9.62 10.07 -7.32
C ILE A 94 -9.00 9.70 -5.97
N VAL A 95 -9.80 9.28 -4.97
CA VAL A 95 -9.27 8.83 -3.68
C VAL A 95 -8.32 7.64 -3.89
N TYR A 96 -8.75 6.62 -4.63
CA TYR A 96 -7.95 5.41 -4.87
C TYR A 96 -6.58 5.73 -5.51
N PHE A 97 -6.58 6.42 -6.66
CA PHE A 97 -5.35 6.67 -7.41
C PHE A 97 -4.44 7.69 -6.74
N LEU A 98 -4.98 8.83 -6.26
CA LEU A 98 -4.14 9.82 -5.59
C LEU A 98 -3.55 9.28 -4.29
N SER A 99 -4.31 8.48 -3.53
CA SER A 99 -3.75 7.85 -2.33
C SER A 99 -2.66 6.84 -2.66
N GLY A 100 -2.81 6.03 -3.72
CA GLY A 100 -1.76 5.12 -4.18
C GLY A 100 -0.47 5.85 -4.58
N ILE A 101 -0.61 6.94 -5.36
CA ILE A 101 0.53 7.75 -5.79
C ILE A 101 1.20 8.42 -4.58
N LEU A 102 0.44 9.13 -3.73
CA LEU A 102 0.99 9.81 -2.55
C LEU A 102 1.61 8.83 -1.55
N ALA A 103 1.02 7.64 -1.38
CA ALA A 103 1.61 6.55 -0.62
C ALA A 103 2.98 6.14 -1.18
N SER A 104 3.07 5.92 -2.49
CA SER A 104 4.32 5.55 -3.15
C SER A 104 5.40 6.62 -3.03
N LEU A 105 5.03 7.89 -3.17
CA LEU A 105 5.95 9.03 -2.99
C LEU A 105 6.47 9.12 -1.56
N LEU A 106 5.61 8.88 -0.55
CA LEU A 106 6.06 8.91 0.85
C LEU A 106 7.05 7.77 1.15
N GLN A 107 6.79 6.57 0.63
CA GLN A 107 7.71 5.44 0.78
C GLN A 107 9.03 5.68 0.03
N LEU A 108 8.98 6.19 -1.21
CA LEU A 108 10.18 6.54 -1.96
C LEU A 108 11.00 7.61 -1.24
N GLY A 109 10.36 8.66 -0.72
CA GLY A 109 11.04 9.71 0.05
C GLY A 109 11.70 9.16 1.32
N PHE A 110 11.04 8.24 2.04
CA PHE A 110 11.66 7.55 3.17
C PHE A 110 12.89 6.73 2.75
N ASN A 111 12.74 5.91 1.71
CA ASN A 111 13.85 5.09 1.17
C ASN A 111 15.03 5.96 0.70
N THR A 112 14.75 7.08 0.02
CA THR A 112 15.76 8.06 -0.41
C THR A 112 16.47 8.67 0.79
N SER A 113 15.75 9.02 1.86
CA SER A 113 16.31 9.63 3.07
C SER A 113 17.26 8.67 3.78
N ILE A 114 16.88 7.39 3.88
CA ILE A 114 17.73 6.34 4.44
C ILE A 114 18.98 6.14 3.59
N LEU A 115 18.83 6.02 2.27
CA LEU A 115 19.96 5.87 1.35
C LEU A 115 20.92 7.07 1.43
N TYR A 116 20.38 8.30 1.45
CA TYR A 116 21.16 9.53 1.59
C TYR A 116 21.98 9.52 2.88
N TYR A 117 21.34 9.19 4.01
CA TYR A 117 22.03 9.09 5.30
C TYR A 117 23.19 8.09 5.26
N PHE A 118 22.96 6.89 4.70
CA PHE A 118 24.00 5.87 4.58
C PHE A 118 25.16 6.31 3.68
N VAL A 119 24.88 6.86 2.50
CA VAL A 119 25.92 7.27 1.54
C VAL A 119 26.77 8.44 2.05
N HIS A 120 26.17 9.37 2.81
CA HIS A 120 26.88 10.56 3.28
C HIS A 120 27.55 10.39 4.65
N THR A 121 27.15 9.38 5.41
CA THR A 121 27.63 9.18 6.79
C THR A 121 28.60 8.00 6.90
N LEU A 122 28.39 6.93 6.14
CA LEU A 122 29.28 5.77 6.16
C LEU A 122 30.30 5.85 5.03
N ASP A 123 31.58 5.84 5.38
CA ASP A 123 32.60 5.53 4.40
C ASP A 123 32.53 4.04 3.99
N PHE A 124 33.16 3.71 2.86
CA PHE A 124 33.16 2.35 2.32
C PHE A 124 33.72 1.31 3.30
N SER A 125 34.71 1.67 4.12
CA SER A 125 35.34 0.78 5.11
C SER A 125 34.36 0.43 6.24
N GLN A 126 33.61 1.42 6.72
CA GLN A 126 32.57 1.26 7.73
C GLN A 126 31.40 0.45 7.19
N ALA A 127 30.91 0.76 5.99
CA ALA A 127 29.83 0.01 5.34
C ALA A 127 30.21 -1.47 5.14
N LYS A 128 31.43 -1.73 4.68
CA LYS A 128 31.95 -3.10 4.51
C LYS A 128 32.06 -3.83 5.84
N LYS A 129 32.61 -3.20 6.89
CA LYS A 129 32.67 -3.80 8.22
C LYS A 129 31.28 -4.21 8.71
N ILE A 130 30.30 -3.31 8.62
CA ILE A 130 28.91 -3.61 9.01
C ILE A 130 28.40 -4.82 8.22
N PHE A 131 28.56 -4.81 6.89
CA PHE A 131 28.13 -5.91 6.04
C PHE A 131 28.77 -7.26 6.41
N ASP A 132 30.06 -7.26 6.75
CA ASP A 132 30.82 -8.45 7.14
C ASP A 132 30.37 -9.00 8.51
N TYR A 133 29.86 -8.15 9.41
CA TYR A 133 29.28 -8.57 10.70
C TYR A 133 27.85 -9.14 10.58
N LEU A 134 27.16 -8.90 9.47
CA LEU A 134 25.78 -9.38 9.30
C LEU A 134 25.76 -10.89 8.99
N ASN A 135 24.89 -11.62 9.71
CA ASN A 135 24.59 -13.00 9.37
C ASN A 135 23.84 -13.10 8.02
N GLN A 136 23.62 -14.31 7.52
CA GLN A 136 22.97 -14.52 6.22
C GLN A 136 21.56 -13.91 6.16
N GLU A 137 20.77 -14.09 7.23
CA GLU A 137 19.40 -13.58 7.32
C GLU A 137 19.38 -12.04 7.30
N GLN A 138 20.23 -11.41 8.10
CA GLN A 138 20.39 -9.96 8.17
C GLN A 138 20.81 -9.37 6.83
N ARG A 139 21.70 -10.06 6.09
CA ARG A 139 22.07 -9.64 4.73
C ARG A 139 20.87 -9.72 3.78
N ILE A 140 20.10 -10.80 3.80
CA ILE A 140 18.88 -10.93 2.97
C ILE A 140 17.88 -9.84 3.31
N ASN A 141 17.65 -9.57 4.60
CA ASN A 141 16.74 -8.52 5.04
C ASN A 141 17.21 -7.14 4.56
N LEU A 142 18.52 -6.84 4.68
CA LEU A 142 19.11 -5.60 4.16
C LEU A 142 18.92 -5.46 2.65
N TYR A 143 19.21 -6.52 1.87
CA TYR A 143 19.00 -6.52 0.42
C TYR A 143 17.53 -6.29 0.06
N SER A 144 16.60 -6.93 0.79
CA SER A 144 15.16 -6.76 0.55
C SER A 144 14.68 -5.33 0.84
N SER A 145 15.22 -4.68 1.87
CA SER A 145 14.83 -3.31 2.23
C SER A 145 15.37 -2.26 1.25
N ILE A 146 16.49 -2.53 0.58
CA ILE A 146 17.14 -1.58 -0.35
C ILE A 146 16.70 -1.81 -1.80
N TYR A 147 16.62 -3.07 -2.24
CA TYR A 147 16.46 -3.42 -3.66
C TYR A 147 15.11 -4.02 -4.02
N SER A 148 14.21 -4.24 -3.05
CA SER A 148 12.86 -4.70 -3.38
C SER A 148 12.05 -3.56 -3.99
N PRO A 149 11.57 -3.70 -5.23
CA PRO A 149 10.66 -2.72 -5.78
C PRO A 149 9.31 -2.78 -5.06
N MET A 150 8.59 -1.67 -5.08
CA MET A 150 7.26 -1.57 -4.51
C MET A 150 6.24 -2.21 -5.45
N MET A 151 5.32 -2.98 -4.88
CA MET A 151 4.19 -3.57 -5.62
C MET A 151 3.02 -3.82 -4.68
N GLY A 152 1.81 -3.60 -5.17
CA GLY A 152 0.56 -3.91 -4.49
C GLY A 152 -0.39 -2.73 -4.43
N ALA A 153 -1.68 -3.04 -4.37
CA ALA A 153 -2.75 -2.05 -4.24
C ALA A 153 -2.81 -1.38 -2.85
N SER A 154 -2.00 -1.84 -1.89
CA SER A 154 -2.19 -1.58 -0.47
C SER A 154 -2.12 -0.10 -0.09
N GLY A 155 -1.26 0.71 -0.72
CA GLY A 155 -1.26 2.17 -0.49
C GLY A 155 -2.59 2.84 -0.86
N ALA A 156 -3.17 2.45 -2.00
CA ALA A 156 -4.48 2.95 -2.44
C ALA A 156 -5.64 2.43 -1.59
N VAL A 157 -5.61 1.14 -1.25
CA VAL A 157 -6.62 0.52 -0.36
C VAL A 157 -6.57 1.15 1.03
N SER A 158 -5.38 1.35 1.60
CA SER A 158 -5.17 2.11 2.84
C SER A 158 -5.77 3.52 2.75
N GLY A 159 -5.69 4.17 1.59
CA GLY A 159 -6.37 5.44 1.34
C GLY A 159 -7.89 5.36 1.33
N ILE A 160 -8.47 4.32 0.72
CA ILE A 160 -9.91 4.06 0.81
C ILE A 160 -10.35 3.86 2.27
N VAL A 161 -9.59 3.11 3.06
CA VAL A 161 -9.90 2.90 4.49
C VAL A 161 -9.70 4.19 5.29
N GLY A 162 -8.68 4.99 4.98
CA GLY A 162 -8.47 6.32 5.59
C GLY A 162 -9.63 7.27 5.29
N ALA A 163 -10.11 7.31 4.04
CA ALA A 163 -11.30 8.05 3.67
C ALA A 163 -12.54 7.50 4.40
N PHE A 164 -12.71 6.18 4.47
CA PHE A 164 -13.79 5.55 5.22
C PHE A 164 -13.81 5.98 6.69
N ALA A 165 -12.67 5.96 7.37
CA ALA A 165 -12.54 6.40 8.75
C ALA A 165 -12.90 7.87 8.95
N ARG A 166 -12.71 8.71 7.91
CA ARG A 166 -13.13 10.11 7.96
C ARG A 166 -14.65 10.25 7.99
N TYR A 167 -15.39 9.43 7.25
CA TYR A 167 -16.85 9.48 7.20
C TYR A 167 -17.51 8.68 8.34
N PHE A 168 -16.88 7.58 8.76
CA PHE A 168 -17.45 6.62 9.70
C PHE A 168 -16.45 6.26 10.82
N PRO A 169 -15.97 7.23 11.63
CA PRO A 169 -14.89 7.02 12.59
C PRO A 169 -15.21 6.00 13.70
N GLU A 170 -16.48 5.92 14.11
CA GLU A 170 -16.97 4.99 15.14
C GLU A 170 -17.48 3.66 14.58
N HIS A 171 -17.46 3.47 13.26
CA HIS A 171 -17.93 2.22 12.67
C HIS A 171 -17.04 1.06 13.16
N LYS A 172 -17.69 -0.01 13.57
CA LYS A 172 -17.05 -1.15 14.22
C LYS A 172 -16.74 -2.22 13.18
N ILE A 173 -15.46 -2.55 13.03
CA ILE A 173 -14.97 -3.58 12.11
C ILE A 173 -14.34 -4.73 12.87
N PHE A 174 -14.48 -5.94 12.33
CA PHE A 174 -13.71 -7.09 12.76
C PHE A 174 -12.40 -7.11 11.99
N ILE A 175 -11.29 -7.21 12.71
CA ILE A 175 -9.94 -7.29 12.14
C ILE A 175 -9.36 -8.61 12.61
N LEU A 176 -9.02 -9.49 11.67
CA LEU A 176 -8.35 -10.74 12.02
C LEU A 176 -6.98 -10.44 12.65
N PRO A 177 -6.58 -11.11 13.76
CA PRO A 177 -7.26 -12.21 14.44
C PRO A 177 -8.14 -11.80 15.64
N PHE A 178 -8.38 -10.51 15.87
CA PHE A 178 -9.08 -10.02 17.05
C PHE A 178 -10.57 -10.45 17.04
N PRO A 179 -11.06 -11.18 18.06
CA PRO A 179 -12.42 -11.71 18.08
C PRO A 179 -13.47 -10.66 18.49
N PHE A 180 -13.08 -9.40 18.70
CA PHE A 180 -13.96 -8.32 19.09
C PHE A 180 -13.89 -7.15 18.08
N PRO A 181 -15.02 -6.46 17.85
CA PRO A 181 -15.06 -5.35 16.91
C PRO A 181 -14.35 -4.10 17.45
N ILE A 182 -13.56 -3.45 16.60
CA ILE A 182 -12.81 -2.23 16.94
C ILE A 182 -13.31 -1.08 16.06
N ALA A 183 -13.44 0.12 16.63
CA ALA A 183 -13.77 1.32 15.85
C ALA A 183 -12.68 1.59 14.81
N VAL A 184 -13.05 1.87 13.55
CA VAL A 184 -12.07 2.08 12.45
C VAL A 184 -11.02 3.11 12.81
N ARG A 185 -11.39 4.23 13.45
CA ARG A 185 -10.41 5.25 13.86
C ARG A 185 -9.31 4.66 14.77
N LYS A 186 -9.67 3.80 15.72
CA LYS A 186 -8.73 3.20 16.68
C LYS A 186 -7.85 2.18 15.97
N ALA A 187 -8.46 1.36 15.12
CA ALA A 187 -7.74 0.39 14.30
C ALA A 187 -6.67 1.06 13.43
N LEU A 188 -7.00 2.17 12.78
CA LEU A 188 -6.04 2.91 11.95
C LEU A 188 -4.92 3.55 12.78
N LEU A 189 -5.22 4.10 13.96
CA LEU A 189 -4.16 4.63 14.84
C LEU A 189 -3.19 3.55 15.29
N ILE A 190 -3.70 2.38 15.69
CA ILE A 190 -2.87 1.22 16.06
C ILE A 190 -2.02 0.78 14.86
N PHE A 191 -2.64 0.68 13.68
CA PHE A 191 -1.96 0.26 12.46
C PHE A 191 -0.88 1.25 12.01
N ILE A 192 -1.14 2.56 12.07
CA ILE A 192 -0.14 3.60 11.77
C ILE A 192 1.04 3.49 12.73
N PHE A 193 0.76 3.41 14.03
CA PHE A 193 1.82 3.29 15.03
C PHE A 193 2.65 2.02 14.83
N GLY A 194 1.99 0.87 14.65
CA GLY A 194 2.67 -0.41 14.39
C GLY A 194 3.49 -0.39 13.09
N SER A 195 2.97 0.24 12.03
CA SER A 195 3.69 0.40 10.76
C SER A 195 4.91 1.29 10.91
N PHE A 196 4.80 2.38 11.67
CA PHE A 196 5.93 3.27 11.94
C PHE A 196 7.03 2.54 12.71
N ILE A 197 6.68 1.86 13.79
CA ILE A 197 7.63 1.04 14.57
C ILE A 197 8.26 -0.04 13.68
N SER A 198 7.47 -0.76 12.88
CA SER A 198 7.99 -1.80 11.99
C SER A 198 8.93 -1.25 10.93
N ALA A 199 8.71 -0.02 10.44
CA ALA A 199 9.60 0.64 9.50
C ALA A 199 10.94 1.04 10.12
N ILE A 200 10.92 1.51 11.38
CA ILE A 200 12.15 1.93 12.09
C ILE A 200 12.98 0.73 12.54
N PHE A 201 12.33 -0.34 13.03
CA PHE A 201 13.00 -1.51 13.59
C PHE A 201 13.09 -2.69 12.61
N ASN A 202 12.61 -2.54 11.38
CA ASN A 202 12.63 -3.54 10.32
C ASN A 202 12.01 -4.90 10.74
N PHE A 203 10.91 -4.90 11.50
CA PHE A 203 10.23 -6.11 11.97
C PHE A 203 9.52 -6.90 10.86
N SER A 204 9.25 -6.28 9.70
CA SER A 204 8.68 -6.95 8.53
C SER A 204 9.37 -6.48 7.25
N PRO A 205 10.60 -6.96 7.00
CA PRO A 205 11.39 -6.55 5.83
C PRO A 205 10.62 -6.78 4.52
N GLY A 206 10.77 -5.85 3.57
CA GLY A 206 10.05 -5.89 2.28
C GLY A 206 8.61 -5.37 2.33
N VAL A 207 8.07 -4.97 3.49
CA VAL A 207 6.79 -4.29 3.60
C VAL A 207 6.96 -2.77 3.47
N ALA A 208 6.23 -2.15 2.55
CA ALA A 208 6.22 -0.71 2.34
C ALA A 208 5.37 0.03 3.40
N HIS A 209 5.83 0.04 4.65
CA HIS A 209 5.09 0.61 5.78
C HIS A 209 4.73 2.09 5.64
N PHE A 210 5.63 2.92 5.08
CA PHE A 210 5.34 4.33 4.83
C PHE A 210 4.34 4.52 3.69
N ALA A 211 4.23 3.57 2.76
CA ALA A 211 3.16 3.59 1.77
C ALA A 211 1.79 3.39 2.44
N HIS A 212 1.66 2.48 3.42
CA HIS A 212 0.37 2.31 4.11
C HIS A 212 0.00 3.54 4.94
N ILE A 213 0.95 4.12 5.67
CA ILE A 213 0.76 5.36 6.44
C ILE A 213 0.36 6.51 5.52
N GLY A 214 1.10 6.70 4.42
CA GLY A 214 0.84 7.74 3.42
C GLY A 214 -0.51 7.56 2.74
N GLY A 215 -0.90 6.32 2.45
CA GLY A 215 -2.22 5.94 1.97
C GLY A 215 -3.30 6.42 2.92
N ILE A 216 -3.25 6.01 4.19
CA ILE A 216 -4.24 6.40 5.20
C ILE A 216 -4.38 7.92 5.33
N ILE A 217 -3.25 8.63 5.48
CA ILE A 217 -3.23 10.08 5.70
C ILE A 217 -3.79 10.83 4.47
N SER A 218 -3.35 10.44 3.27
CA SER A 218 -3.82 11.06 2.02
C SER A 218 -5.31 10.80 1.81
N GLY A 219 -5.77 9.57 1.99
CA GLY A 219 -7.17 9.19 1.82
C GLY A 219 -8.09 9.91 2.81
N TYR A 220 -7.68 9.98 4.09
CA TYR A 220 -8.40 10.74 5.11
C TYR A 220 -8.53 12.23 4.73
N SER A 221 -7.44 12.82 4.22
CA SER A 221 -7.38 14.23 3.81
C SER A 221 -8.24 14.52 2.57
N ILE A 222 -8.15 13.69 1.53
CA ILE A 222 -8.96 13.81 0.31
C ILE A 222 -10.44 13.58 0.64
N GLY A 223 -10.76 12.58 1.48
CA GLY A 223 -12.12 12.35 1.98
C GLY A 223 -12.68 13.57 2.72
N ASN A 224 -11.87 14.22 3.56
CA ASN A 224 -12.26 15.45 4.25
C ASN A 224 -12.57 16.59 3.28
N PHE A 225 -11.78 16.74 2.21
CA PHE A 225 -12.04 17.73 1.16
C PHE A 225 -13.40 17.50 0.47
N PHE A 226 -13.74 16.26 0.14
CA PHE A 226 -15.03 15.94 -0.46
C PHE A 226 -16.21 16.05 0.51
N LEU A 227 -16.01 15.80 1.81
CA LEU A 227 -17.03 16.01 2.83
C LEU A 227 -17.37 17.50 2.99
N LYS A 228 -16.36 18.39 3.01
CA LYS A 228 -16.58 19.84 3.13
C LYS A 228 -17.42 20.41 1.98
N LYS A 229 -17.28 19.89 0.76
CA LYS A 229 -18.08 20.32 -0.41
C LYS A 229 -19.55 19.87 -0.38
N ARG A 230 -19.96 19.05 0.60
CA ARG A 230 -21.34 18.55 0.73
C ARG A 230 -22.16 19.30 1.77
N LYS A 231 -21.51 20.06 2.64
CA LYS A 231 -22.15 20.94 3.62
C LYS A 231 -22.32 22.32 3.00
#